data_AF-A0A3N5Z8W4-F1
#
_entry.id   AF-A0A3N5Z8W4-F1
#
_cell.length_a   1.000
_cell.length_b   1.000
_cell.length_c   1.000
_cell.angle_alpha   90.00
_cell.angle_beta   90.00
_cell.angle_gamma   90.00
#
_symmetry.space_group_name_H-M   'P 1'
#
loop_
_entity.id
_entity.type
_entity.pdbx_description
1 polymer ?
#
loop_
_entity_poly.entity_id
_entity_poly.type
_entity_poly.pdbx_seq_one_letter_code
_entity_poly.pdbx_strand_id
1 'polypeptide(L)' 'EKAGIQRAKIGKVEILREFSFFEIEAGVAEKVLKTMKGAKIDGRSVTIQYAEKKPLNKKKKSVKKSRRSR' A
#
# COMPACT_ATOMS: atom_id res chain seq x y z
N GLU A 1 5.09 2.57 18.31
CA GLU A 1 4.07 1.72 18.97
C GLU A 1 2.64 1.82 18.42
N LYS A 2 2.26 2.84 17.63
CA LYS A 2 0.85 3.10 17.24
C LYS A 2 0.19 2.13 16.24
N ALA A 3 0.94 1.28 15.54
CA ALA A 3 0.37 0.32 14.58
C ALA A 3 0.65 -1.15 14.94
N GLY A 4 1.37 -1.41 16.04
CA GLY A 4 1.79 -2.77 16.43
C GLY A 4 2.70 -3.47 15.42
N ILE A 5 3.38 -2.71 14.55
CA ILE A 5 4.28 -3.25 13.51
C ILE A 5 5.70 -3.24 14.07
N GLN A 6 6.34 -4.41 14.04
CA GLN A 6 7.74 -4.53 14.40
C GLN A 6 8.62 -3.83 13.35
N ARG A 7 9.69 -3.18 13.80
CA ARG A 7 10.65 -2.47 12.94
C ARG A 7 11.23 -3.36 11.83
N ALA A 8 11.31 -4.68 12.08
CA ALA A 8 11.74 -5.70 11.12
C ALA A 8 10.82 -5.89 9.90
N LYS A 9 9.56 -5.40 9.95
CA LYS A 9 8.60 -5.46 8.85
C LYS A 9 8.53 -4.17 8.02
N ILE A 10 9.37 -3.19 8.35
CA ILE A 10 9.52 -1.94 7.63
C ILE A 10 10.78 -2.08 6.77
N GLY A 11 10.63 -1.93 5.46
CA GLY A 11 11.71 -1.96 4.50
C GLY A 11 12.44 -0.63 4.43
N LYS A 12 12.79 -0.18 3.23
CA LYS A 12 13.49 1.10 3.04
C LYS A 12 12.61 2.25 3.53
N VAL A 13 13.20 3.19 4.26
CA VAL A 13 12.56 4.43 4.69
C VAL A 13 13.25 5.60 4.02
N GLU A 14 12.50 6.39 3.27
CA GLU A 14 12.96 7.62 2.65
C GLU A 14 12.32 8.80 3.36
N ILE A 15 13.13 9.64 3.99
CA ILE A 15 12.69 10.78 4.78
C ILE A 15 12.88 12.04 3.95
N LEU A 16 11.80 12.76 3.71
CA LEU A 16 11.79 14.07 3.07
C LEU A 16 11.27 15.10 4.08
N ARG A 17 11.43 16.39 3.76
CA ARG A 17 11.13 17.49 4.70
C ARG A 17 9.67 17.48 5.19
N GLU A 18 8.74 17.05 4.33
CA GLU A 18 7.30 17.17 4.58
C GLU A 18 6.56 15.84 4.48
N PHE A 19 7.22 14.79 3.98
CA PHE A 19 6.65 13.45 3.82
C PHE A 19 7.73 12.39 4.03
N SER A 20 7.32 11.19 4.40
CA SER A 20 8.22 10.05 4.50
C SER A 20 7.59 8.85 3.81
N PHE A 21 8.36 8.19 2.96
CA PHE A 21 7.97 6.93 2.34
C PHE A 21 8.61 5.79 3.11
N PHE A 22 7.87 4.70 3.27
CA PHE A 22 8.38 3.51 3.90
C PHE A 22 7.76 2.28 3.23
N GLU A 23 8.59 1.29 2.97
CA GLU A 23 8.11 0.01 2.45
C GLU A 23 7.59 -0.86 3.59
N ILE A 24 6.53 -1.61 3.34
CA ILE A 24 5.95 -2.57 4.27
C ILE A 24 5.49 -3.81 3.53
N GLU A 25 5.51 -4.93 4.23
CA GLU A 25 4.98 -6.19 3.72
C GLU A 25 3.51 -6.05 3.31
N ALA A 26 3.14 -6.55 2.13
CA ALA A 26 1.81 -6.39 1.54
C ALA A 26 0.67 -6.90 2.45
N GLY A 27 0.92 -7.96 3.24
CA GLY A 27 -0.04 -8.50 4.20
C GLY A 27 -0.34 -7.58 5.38
N VAL A 28 0.55 -6.63 5.68
CA VAL A 28 0.41 -5.68 6.80
C VAL A 28 -0.13 -4.32 6.30
N ALA A 29 0.10 -3.99 5.03
CA ALA A 29 -0.25 -2.69 4.45
C ALA A 29 -1.69 -2.24 4.70
N GLU A 30 -2.65 -3.14 4.55
CA GLU A 30 -4.07 -2.82 4.73
C GLU A 30 -4.41 -2.53 6.20
N LYS A 31 -3.75 -3.21 7.14
CA LYS A 31 -3.87 -2.94 8.58
C LYS A 31 -3.30 -1.58 8.92
N VAL A 32 -2.12 -1.23 8.39
CA VAL A 32 -1.50 0.08 8.65
C VAL A 32 -2.41 1.21 8.20
N LEU A 33 -2.94 1.11 6.99
CA LEU A 33 -3.77 2.15 6.39
C LEU A 33 -5.04 2.40 7.20
N LYS A 34 -5.67 1.32 7.71
CA LYS A 34 -6.84 1.42 8.59
C LYS A 34 -6.48 2.00 9.98
N THR A 35 -5.41 1.51 10.58
CA THR A 35 -5.04 1.85 11.98
C THR A 35 -4.47 3.26 12.10
N MET A 36 -3.80 3.75 11.05
CA MET A 36 -3.17 5.07 11.04
C MET A 36 -4.04 6.16 10.43
N LYS A 37 -5.27 5.82 10.00
CA LYS A 37 -6.21 6.82 9.48
C LYS A 37 -6.60 7.80 10.58
N GLY A 38 -6.19 9.06 10.43
CA GLY A 38 -6.44 10.10 11.44
C GLY A 38 -5.50 10.03 12.65
N ALA A 39 -4.39 9.30 12.55
CA ALA A 39 -3.39 9.27 13.60
C ALA A 39 -2.73 10.65 13.76
N LYS A 40 -2.46 11.01 15.02
CA LYS A 40 -1.63 12.16 15.36
C LYS A 40 -0.25 11.67 15.76
N ILE A 41 0.80 12.18 15.15
CA ILE A 41 2.20 11.92 15.52
C ILE A 41 2.78 13.25 15.97
N ASP A 42 3.31 13.32 17.19
CA ASP A 42 3.87 14.53 17.80
C ASP A 42 2.96 15.76 17.70
N GLY A 43 1.67 15.55 17.98
CA GLY A 43 0.64 16.60 17.92
C GLY A 43 0.18 16.99 16.51
N ARG A 44 0.84 16.49 15.45
CA ARG A 44 0.49 16.74 14.05
C ARG A 44 -0.37 15.62 13.50
N SER A 45 -1.46 15.97 12.82
CA SER A 45 -2.28 15.00 12.09
C SER A 45 -1.51 14.52 10.87
N VAL A 46 -1.32 13.21 10.74
CA VAL A 46 -0.67 12.61 9.57
C VAL A 46 -1.70 11.84 8.75
N THR A 47 -1.49 11.84 7.43
CA THR A 47 -2.31 11.09 6.49
C THR A 47 -1.44 10.06 5.80
N ILE A 48 -1.93 8.83 5.68
CA ILE A 48 -1.20 7.74 5.02
C ILE A 48 -1.91 7.38 3.73
N GLN A 49 -1.14 7.26 2.65
CA GLN A 49 -1.60 6.83 1.33
C GLN A 49 -0.61 5.84 0.73
N TYR A 50 -1.07 5.05 -0.24
CA TYR A 50 -0.17 4.21 -1.04
C TYR A 50 0.73 5.11 -1.90
N ALA A 51 2.05 4.98 -1.73
CA ALA A 51 3.03 5.75 -2.50
C ALA A 51 2.99 5.36 -3.99
N GLU A 52 2.91 4.06 -4.27
CA GLU A 52 2.74 3.53 -5.62
C GLU A 52 1.29 3.14 -5.87
N LYS A 53 0.78 3.46 -7.07
CA LYS A 53 -0.48 2.88 -7.54
C LYS A 53 -0.25 1.39 -7.70
N LYS A 54 -0.94 0.55 -6.90
CA LYS A 54 -0.98 -0.91 -7.12
C LYS A 54 -1.17 -1.11 -8.63
N PRO A 55 -0.28 -1.83 -9.34
CA PRO A 55 -0.53 -2.14 -10.72
C PRO A 55 -1.88 -2.85 -10.74
N LEU A 56 -2.88 -2.23 -11.36
CA LEU A 56 -4.12 -2.92 -11.67
C LEU A 56 -3.67 -4.13 -12.46
N ASN A 57 -3.71 -5.30 -11.83
CA ASN A 57 -3.38 -6.53 -12.49
C ASN A 57 -4.44 -6.68 -13.58
N LYS A 58 -4.13 -6.15 -14.78
CA LYS A 58 -4.93 -6.30 -15.99
C LYS A 58 -4.97 -7.81 -16.16
N LYS A 59 -6.04 -8.44 -15.68
CA LYS A 59 -6.41 -9.79 -16.07
C LYS A 59 -6.45 -9.75 -17.58
N LYS A 60 -5.36 -10.17 -18.23
CA LYS A 60 -5.34 -10.52 -19.65
C LYS A 60 -6.41 -11.58 -19.79
N LYS A 61 -7.60 -11.20 -20.28
CA LYS A 61 -8.55 -12.16 -20.82
C LYS A 61 -7.94 -12.65 -22.13
N SER A 62 -7.02 -13.60 -22.01
CA SER A 62 -6.58 -14.43 -23.11
C SER A 62 -7.70 -15.39 -23.49
N VAL A 63 -8.17 -15.24 -24.73
CA VAL A 63 -8.52 -16.30 -25.67
C VAL A 63 -9.80 -17.12 -25.38
N LYS A 64 -10.77 -17.01 -26.31
CA LYS A 64 -11.16 -18.17 -27.13
C LYS A 64 -11.83 -17.73 -28.44
N LYS A 65 -11.01 -17.75 -29.49
CA LYS A 65 -11.40 -18.00 -30.87
C LYS A 65 -12.16 -19.33 -30.90
N SER A 66 -13.49 -19.31 -30.97
CA SER A 66 -14.27 -20.50 -31.36
C SER A 66 -15.03 -20.23 -32.65
N ARG A 67 -14.51 -20.84 -33.71
CA ARG A 67 -15.19 -21.12 -34.97
C ARG A 67 -16.61 -21.65 -34.72
N ARG A 68 -17.60 -21.13 -35.45
CA ARG A 68 -18.87 -21.75 -35.87
C ARG A 68 -19.51 -20.74 -36.85
N SER A 69 -19.21 -20.78 -38.15
CA SER A 69 -19.95 -21.54 -39.17
C SER A 69 -21.43 -21.76 -38.82
N ARG A 70 -22.29 -20.86 -39.28
CA ARG A 70 -23.56 -21.18 -39.91
C ARG A 70 -24.06 -19.96 -40.67
#